data_AF-A0A7S2HGV0-F1
#
_entry.id   AF-A0A7S2HGV0-F1
#
_cell.length_a   1.000
_cell.length_b   1.000
_cell.length_c   1.000
_cell.angle_alpha   90.00
_cell.angle_beta   90.00
_cell.angle_gamma   90.00
#
_symmetry.space_group_name_H-M   'P 1'
#
loop_
_entity.id
_entity.type
_entity.pdbx_description
1 polymer ?
#
loop_
_entity_poly.entity_id
_entity_poly.type
_entity_poly.pdbx_seq_one_letter_code
_entity_poly.pdbx_strand_id
1 'polypeptide(L)'
;AARLARASCVNAQRALSSKADSSPPHPFESFLTGTSGGYIEDMYHSWVANPESVHKSWQSVFARMDAGAVPGQSFIPPPTINAGATLSTAVVPAGGLNVAGGQDANFMMKVMQLIHAYQMRGHNVSDLDPLGMYDADLDGSIPPDLELSNYGFTE
;
A
#
# COMPACT_ATOMS: atom_id res chain seq x y z
N ALA A 1 29.87 -64.40 -5.08
CA ALA A 1 30.11 -63.26 -5.99
C ALA A 1 28.75 -62.73 -6.45
N ALA A 2 28.50 -61.47 -6.81
CA ALA A 2 29.17 -60.16 -6.62
C ALA A 2 28.19 -59.09 -7.20
N ARG A 3 28.12 -57.81 -6.81
CA ARG A 3 28.76 -56.94 -5.79
C ARG A 3 27.73 -55.81 -5.46
N LEU A 4 27.95 -55.00 -4.42
CA LEU A 4 27.25 -53.71 -4.29
C LEU A 4 27.74 -52.72 -5.37
N ALA A 5 26.85 -51.83 -5.82
CA ALA A 5 27.22 -50.56 -6.46
C ALA A 5 26.24 -49.45 -6.07
N ARG A 6 26.69 -48.52 -5.20
CA ARG A 6 26.09 -47.18 -5.07
C ARG A 6 26.68 -46.29 -6.18
N ALA A 7 25.85 -45.51 -6.86
CA ALA A 7 26.25 -44.33 -7.61
C ALA A 7 25.08 -43.33 -7.53
N SER A 8 25.08 -42.45 -6.53
CA SER A 8 25.71 -41.13 -6.54
C SER A 8 24.82 -40.09 -7.22
N CYS A 9 24.28 -39.18 -6.42
CA CYS A 9 23.50 -38.04 -6.86
C CYS A 9 24.31 -37.17 -7.83
N VAL A 10 23.80 -36.95 -9.05
CA VAL A 10 24.36 -35.96 -9.96
C VAL A 10 23.81 -34.59 -9.55
N ASN A 11 24.70 -33.78 -8.98
CA ASN A 11 24.39 -32.44 -8.52
C ASN A 11 24.14 -31.52 -9.73
N ALA A 12 22.89 -31.43 -10.18
CA ALA A 12 22.50 -30.55 -11.26
C ALA A 12 22.48 -29.09 -10.77
N GLN A 13 23.66 -28.45 -10.74
CA GLN A 13 23.80 -27.01 -10.54
C GLN A 13 23.11 -26.28 -11.70
N ARG A 14 21.81 -26.03 -11.55
CA ARG A 14 21.04 -25.24 -12.50
C ARG A 14 21.44 -23.78 -12.31
N ALA A 15 22.44 -23.36 -13.08
CA ALA A 15 22.92 -21.98 -13.09
C ALA A 15 21.73 -21.03 -13.27
N LEU A 16 21.56 -20.11 -12.33
CA LEU A 16 20.63 -18.99 -12.45
C LEU A 16 21.15 -18.08 -13.57
N SER A 17 20.79 -18.42 -14.80
CA SER A 17 21.09 -17.62 -15.98
C SER A 17 20.28 -16.34 -15.89
N SER A 18 20.92 -15.28 -15.36
CA SER A 18 20.35 -13.95 -15.25
C SER A 18 20.22 -13.30 -16.62
N LYS A 19 19.23 -13.75 -17.40
CA LYS A 19 18.57 -12.88 -18.37
C LYS A 19 17.84 -11.79 -17.59
N ALA A 20 18.59 -10.76 -17.23
CA ALA A 20 18.04 -9.46 -16.86
C ALA A 20 17.36 -8.89 -18.11
N ASP A 21 16.11 -9.29 -18.34
CA ASP A 21 15.23 -8.59 -19.26
C ASP A 21 15.06 -7.18 -18.70
N SER A 22 15.52 -6.17 -19.43
CA SER A 22 15.82 -4.84 -18.88
C SER A 22 14.56 -3.96 -18.77
N SER A 23 13.53 -4.49 -18.11
CA SER A 23 12.40 -3.70 -17.66
C SER A 23 12.84 -2.80 -16.50
N PRO A 24 12.43 -1.53 -16.45
CA PRO A 24 12.66 -0.69 -15.28
C PRO A 24 12.13 -1.40 -14.02
N PRO A 25 12.85 -1.35 -12.87
CA PRO A 25 12.37 -1.96 -11.64
C PRO A 25 10.99 -1.35 -11.32
N HIS A 26 9.99 -2.22 -11.20
CA HIS A 26 8.64 -1.81 -10.85
C HIS A 26 8.71 -0.99 -9.54
N PRO A 27 7.99 0.14 -9.40
CA PRO A 27 8.18 1.05 -8.26
C PRO A 27 7.97 0.35 -6.90
N PHE A 28 7.16 -0.71 -6.88
CA PHE A 28 6.93 -1.54 -5.70
C PHE A 28 8.00 -2.59 -5.43
N GLU A 29 8.92 -2.87 -6.34
CA GLU A 29 10.01 -3.87 -6.19
C GLU A 29 11.40 -3.25 -6.01
N SER A 30 11.50 -1.92 -5.87
CA SER A 30 12.75 -1.20 -5.54
C SER A 30 13.46 -1.76 -4.28
N PHE A 31 12.71 -2.40 -3.38
CA PHE A 31 13.27 -3.05 -2.19
C PHE A 31 14.10 -4.31 -2.49
N LEU A 32 13.94 -4.96 -3.65
CA LEU A 32 14.64 -6.20 -4.02
C LEU A 32 16.08 -5.96 -4.50
N THR A 33 16.36 -4.80 -5.10
CA THR A 33 17.59 -4.57 -5.90
C THR A 33 18.67 -3.75 -5.17
N GLY A 34 18.38 -3.28 -3.95
CA GLY A 34 19.26 -2.40 -3.18
C GLY A 34 20.02 -3.08 -2.05
N THR A 35 20.35 -2.31 -1.01
CA THR A 35 21.07 -2.76 0.20
C THR A 35 20.33 -3.88 0.98
N SER A 36 19.02 -4.01 0.79
CA SER A 36 18.20 -5.05 1.42
C SER A 36 18.40 -6.46 0.81
N GLY A 37 19.06 -6.60 -0.33
CA GLY A 37 19.14 -7.85 -1.09
C GLY A 37 19.65 -9.04 -0.26
N GLY A 38 20.74 -8.86 0.51
CA GLY A 38 21.29 -9.94 1.35
C GLY A 38 20.34 -10.42 2.45
N TYR A 39 19.62 -9.49 3.09
CA TYR A 39 18.59 -9.82 4.09
C TYR A 39 17.41 -10.60 3.46
N ILE A 40 17.04 -10.24 2.23
CA ILE A 40 15.94 -10.90 1.51
C ILE A 40 16.36 -12.31 1.07
N GLU A 41 17.62 -12.52 0.69
CA GLU A 41 18.19 -13.84 0.37
C GLU A 41 18.19 -14.76 1.60
N ASP A 42 18.65 -14.27 2.77
CA ASP A 42 18.61 -15.03 4.03
C ASP A 42 17.17 -15.36 4.46
N MET A 43 16.24 -14.42 4.25
CA MET A 43 14.80 -14.62 4.50
C MET A 43 14.17 -15.61 3.49
N TYR A 44 14.63 -15.65 2.24
CA TYR A 44 14.21 -16.65 1.27
C TYR A 44 14.73 -18.04 1.66
N HIS A 45 15.99 -18.16 2.09
CA HIS A 45 16.56 -19.40 2.61
C HIS A 45 15.79 -19.95 3.82
N SER A 46 15.41 -19.09 4.78
CA SER A 46 14.59 -19.52 5.92
C SER A 46 13.18 -19.93 5.51
N TRP A 47 12.55 -19.23 4.55
CA TRP A 47 11.25 -19.60 3.99
C TRP A 47 11.26 -20.95 3.26
N VAL A 48 12.29 -21.24 2.45
CA VAL A 48 12.46 -22.54 1.77
C VAL A 48 12.62 -23.68 2.77
N ALA A 49 13.29 -23.44 3.90
CA ALA A 49 13.44 -24.44 4.97
C ALA A 49 12.17 -24.61 5.81
N ASN A 50 11.46 -23.52 6.12
CA ASN A 50 10.16 -23.52 6.80
C ASN A 50 9.34 -22.28 6.38
N PRO A 51 8.23 -22.45 5.64
CA PRO A 51 7.38 -21.34 5.21
C PRO A 51 6.83 -20.47 6.36
N GLU A 52 6.60 -21.05 7.54
CA GLU A 52 6.08 -20.32 8.71
C GLU A 52 7.13 -19.47 9.44
N SER A 53 8.42 -19.65 9.14
CA SER A 53 9.49 -18.84 9.74
C SER A 53 9.48 -17.37 9.30
N VAL A 54 8.78 -17.08 8.20
CA VAL A 54 8.69 -15.77 7.57
C VAL A 54 7.26 -15.26 7.62
N HIS A 55 7.08 -13.94 7.76
CA HIS A 55 5.77 -13.31 7.87
C HIS A 55 4.89 -13.53 6.61
N LYS A 56 3.57 -13.64 6.80
CA LYS A 56 2.59 -13.94 5.73
C LYS A 56 2.67 -13.01 4.51
N SER A 57 3.05 -11.75 4.70
CA SER A 57 3.25 -10.77 3.61
C SER A 57 4.40 -11.12 2.66
N TRP A 58 5.37 -11.91 3.13
CA TRP A 58 6.55 -12.33 2.39
C TRP A 58 6.40 -13.75 1.84
N GLN A 59 5.68 -14.63 2.55
CA GLN A 59 5.31 -15.96 2.04
C GLN A 59 4.61 -15.88 0.67
N SER A 60 3.68 -14.92 0.51
CA SER A 60 2.97 -14.70 -0.76
C SER A 60 3.86 -14.15 -1.88
N VAL A 61 4.88 -13.36 -1.56
CA VAL A 61 5.87 -12.86 -2.53
C VAL A 61 6.75 -14.01 -3.00
N PHE A 62 7.35 -14.76 -2.07
CA PHE A 62 8.24 -15.88 -2.41
C PHE A 62 7.51 -17.02 -3.13
N ALA A 63 6.28 -17.36 -2.73
CA ALA A 63 5.47 -18.35 -3.43
C ALA A 63 5.17 -17.95 -4.89
N ARG A 64 5.09 -16.64 -5.20
CA ARG A 64 4.90 -16.15 -6.57
C ARG A 64 6.20 -16.12 -7.36
N MET A 65 7.32 -15.80 -6.72
CA MET A 65 8.65 -15.92 -7.32
C MET A 65 8.94 -17.37 -7.74
N ASP A 66 8.68 -18.34 -6.87
CA ASP A 66 8.87 -19.77 -7.15
C ASP A 66 7.88 -20.31 -8.20
N ALA A 67 6.65 -19.78 -8.23
CA ALA A 67 5.70 -20.03 -9.31
C ALA A 67 6.07 -19.36 -10.67
N GLY A 68 7.22 -18.69 -10.76
CA GLY A 68 7.72 -18.09 -12.00
C GLY A 68 7.07 -16.76 -12.37
N ALA A 69 6.57 -15.99 -11.39
CA ALA A 69 6.05 -14.65 -11.65
C ALA A 69 7.13 -13.73 -12.25
N VAL A 70 6.72 -12.90 -13.22
CA VAL A 70 7.58 -11.90 -13.84
C VAL A 70 7.99 -10.85 -12.79
N PRO A 71 9.26 -10.39 -12.79
CA PRO A 71 9.69 -9.25 -11.98
C PRO A 71 8.74 -8.05 -12.17
N GLY A 72 8.27 -7.50 -11.05
CA GLY A 72 7.22 -6.48 -10.95
C GLY A 72 5.85 -7.00 -10.53
N GLN A 73 5.60 -8.31 -10.57
CA GLN A 73 4.30 -8.93 -10.24
C GLN A 73 4.36 -9.87 -9.02
N SER A 74 5.51 -9.95 -8.34
CA SER A 74 5.68 -10.80 -7.15
C SER A 74 4.99 -10.19 -5.91
N PHE A 75 5.10 -8.87 -5.75
CA PHE A 75 4.41 -8.11 -4.73
C PHE A 75 3.13 -7.48 -5.30
N ILE A 76 1.97 -7.98 -4.85
CA ILE A 76 0.70 -7.25 -4.98
C ILE A 76 0.47 -6.55 -3.64
N PRO A 77 0.41 -5.20 -3.59
CA PRO A 77 -0.01 -4.51 -2.38
C PRO A 77 -1.41 -4.99 -1.99
N PRO A 78 -1.70 -5.21 -0.69
CA PRO A 78 -3.06 -5.52 -0.24
C PRO A 78 -4.03 -4.52 -0.86
N PRO A 79 -5.21 -4.96 -1.35
CA PRO A 79 -6.15 -4.07 -2.02
C PRO A 79 -6.52 -2.94 -1.06
N THR A 80 -5.94 -1.76 -1.31
CA THR A 80 -6.39 -0.53 -0.68
C THR A 80 -7.79 -0.27 -1.20
N ILE A 81 -8.59 0.46 -0.43
CA ILE A 81 -10.00 0.74 -0.76
C ILE A 81 -10.13 1.52 -2.10
N ASN A 82 -9.00 2.02 -2.64
CA ASN A 82 -8.86 2.78 -3.87
C ASN A 82 -8.04 2.02 -4.95
N ALA A 83 -8.37 0.77 -5.25
CA ALA A 83 -7.70 -0.07 -6.28
C ALA A 83 -7.90 0.38 -7.75
N GLY A 84 -7.99 1.70 -7.98
CA GLY A 84 -8.12 2.34 -9.29
C GLY A 84 -7.68 3.82 -9.32
N ALA A 85 -7.17 4.38 -8.22
CA ALA A 85 -6.70 5.77 -8.18
C ALA A 85 -5.28 5.86 -7.61
N THR A 86 -4.35 6.33 -8.44
CA THR A 86 -3.01 6.75 -8.02
C THR A 86 -3.12 8.00 -7.16
N LEU A 87 -3.29 7.82 -5.85
CA LEU A 87 -3.22 8.91 -4.88
C LEU A 87 -1.83 8.94 -4.25
N SER A 88 -1.02 9.86 -4.77
CA SER A 88 0.09 10.44 -4.02
C SER A 88 -0.43 11.05 -2.71
N THR A 89 0.46 11.16 -1.73
CA THR A 89 0.26 11.74 -0.38
C THR A 89 -0.29 10.73 0.65
N ALA A 90 0.36 10.72 1.82
CA ALA A 90 0.22 9.69 2.84
C ALA A 90 -0.69 10.11 4.02
N VAL A 91 -0.89 9.17 4.95
CA VAL A 91 -1.43 9.37 6.32
C VAL A 91 -2.94 9.66 6.43
N VAL A 92 -3.74 8.60 6.66
CA VAL A 92 -4.69 8.46 7.80
C VAL A 92 -4.83 6.95 8.12
N PRO A 93 -4.89 6.49 9.39
CA PRO A 93 -5.17 5.08 9.71
C PRO A 93 -6.61 4.68 9.34
N ALA A 94 -6.78 3.50 8.75
CA ALA A 94 -8.06 3.02 8.25
C ALA A 94 -9.02 2.55 9.37
N GLY A 95 -9.92 3.43 9.79
CA GLY A 95 -11.24 3.01 10.30
C GLY A 95 -12.15 2.70 9.11
N GLY A 96 -12.53 1.44 8.92
CA GLY A 96 -13.26 1.01 7.73
C GLY A 96 -14.73 1.47 7.72
N LEU A 97 -15.11 2.24 6.71
CA LEU A 97 -16.51 2.40 6.31
C LEU A 97 -16.80 1.46 5.15
N ASN A 98 -17.60 0.44 5.41
CA ASN A 98 -18.12 -0.49 4.41
C ASN A 98 -19.39 0.11 3.80
N VAL A 99 -19.44 0.25 2.47
CA VAL A 99 -20.43 1.07 1.76
C VAL A 99 -21.23 0.18 0.80
N ALA A 100 -22.31 -0.40 1.31
CA ALA A 100 -23.09 -1.43 0.63
C ALA A 100 -24.42 -0.91 0.06
N GLY A 101 -24.36 0.12 -0.80
CA GLY A 101 -25.53 0.66 -1.48
C GLY A 101 -25.21 1.82 -2.43
N GLY A 102 -25.94 1.93 -3.54
CA GLY A 102 -25.71 2.98 -4.56
C GLY A 102 -26.08 4.39 -4.08
N GLN A 103 -26.95 4.50 -3.08
CA GLN A 103 -27.21 5.74 -2.33
C GLN A 103 -26.01 6.08 -1.45
N ASP A 104 -25.51 5.08 -0.71
CA ASP A 104 -24.39 5.19 0.22
C ASP A 104 -23.09 5.59 -0.48
N ALA A 105 -22.86 5.14 -1.72
CA ALA A 105 -21.70 5.57 -2.53
C ALA A 105 -21.70 7.08 -2.80
N ASN A 106 -22.87 7.67 -3.07
CA ASN A 106 -23.00 9.12 -3.27
C ASN A 106 -22.91 9.88 -1.95
N PHE A 107 -23.49 9.35 -0.86
CA PHE A 107 -23.33 9.88 0.49
C PHE A 107 -21.86 9.91 0.91
N MET A 108 -21.13 8.80 0.73
CA MET A 108 -19.72 8.68 1.09
C MET A 108 -18.83 9.56 0.22
N MET A 109 -19.12 9.71 -1.07
CA MET A 109 -18.43 10.69 -1.92
C MET A 109 -18.54 12.11 -1.34
N LYS A 110 -19.76 12.53 -0.95
CA LYS A 110 -20.00 13.84 -0.31
C LYS A 110 -19.28 13.97 1.03
N VAL A 111 -19.32 12.95 1.89
CA VAL A 111 -18.58 12.93 3.16
C VAL A 111 -17.07 13.07 2.92
N MET A 112 -16.50 12.35 1.95
CA MET A 112 -15.08 12.43 1.62
C MET A 112 -14.68 13.80 1.04
N GLN A 113 -15.56 14.42 0.25
CA GLN A 113 -15.37 15.79 -0.24
C GLN A 113 -15.38 16.81 0.91
N LEU A 114 -16.34 16.71 1.83
CA LEU A 114 -16.43 17.54 3.03
C LEU A 114 -15.18 17.40 3.93
N ILE A 115 -14.73 16.16 4.20
CA ILE A 115 -13.49 15.89 4.95
C ILE A 115 -12.29 16.57 4.29
N HIS A 116 -12.16 16.46 2.97
CA HIS A 116 -11.06 17.08 2.23
C HIS A 116 -11.14 18.62 2.24
N ALA A 117 -12.34 19.20 2.16
CA ALA A 117 -12.54 20.65 2.30
C ALA A 117 -12.09 21.17 3.67
N TYR A 118 -12.45 20.46 4.74
CA TYR A 118 -11.98 20.77 6.11
C TYR A 118 -10.47 20.60 6.28
N GLN A 119 -9.85 19.59 5.68
CA GLN A 119 -8.39 19.43 5.68
C GLN A 119 -7.68 20.62 4.99
N MET A 120 -8.22 21.10 3.88
CA MET A 120 -7.60 22.16 3.07
C MET A 120 -7.88 23.58 3.58
N ARG A 121 -9.05 23.84 4.17
CA ARG A 121 -9.53 25.20 4.53
C ARG A 121 -10.05 25.33 5.97
N GLY A 122 -10.11 24.26 6.76
CA GLY A 122 -10.63 24.30 8.14
C GLY A 122 -9.89 25.25 9.07
N HIS A 123 -8.60 25.52 8.80
CA HIS A 123 -7.80 26.51 9.53
C HIS A 123 -8.31 27.96 9.40
N ASN A 124 -9.15 28.26 8.41
CA ASN A 124 -9.76 29.59 8.26
C ASN A 124 -10.98 29.80 9.18
N VAL A 125 -11.55 28.74 9.73
CA VAL A 125 -12.76 28.77 10.58
C VAL A 125 -12.44 28.32 12.02
N SER A 126 -11.20 27.89 12.29
CA SER A 126 -10.75 27.55 13.63
C SER A 126 -10.46 28.80 14.46
N ASP A 127 -10.96 28.81 15.70
CA ASP A 127 -10.54 29.77 16.72
C ASP A 127 -9.08 29.50 17.12
N LEU A 128 -8.17 30.34 16.58
CA LEU A 128 -6.73 30.27 16.80
C LEU A 128 -6.21 31.38 17.73
N ASP A 129 -7.03 32.39 18.04
CA ASP A 129 -6.62 33.57 18.80
C ASP A 129 -7.34 33.66 20.15
N PRO A 130 -6.70 33.21 21.25
CA PRO A 130 -7.30 33.28 22.59
C PRO A 130 -7.47 34.72 23.11
N LEU A 131 -7.02 35.74 22.37
CA LEU A 131 -7.18 37.15 22.71
C LEU A 131 -8.28 37.85 21.89
N GLY A 132 -8.84 37.22 20.86
CA GLY A 132 -9.91 37.79 20.02
C GLY A 132 -9.57 39.12 19.33
N MET A 133 -8.29 39.35 19.03
CA MET A 133 -7.81 40.59 18.41
C MET A 133 -7.94 40.57 16.89
N TYR A 134 -7.80 39.41 16.26
CA TYR A 134 -7.89 39.26 14.80
C TYR A 134 -9.34 39.22 14.28
N ASP A 135 -10.32 38.93 15.13
CA ASP A 135 -11.75 38.83 14.77
C ASP A 135 -12.35 40.17 14.27
N ALA A 136 -11.66 41.30 14.52
CA ALA A 136 -12.04 42.62 14.02
C ALA A 136 -11.61 42.91 12.57
N ASP A 137 -10.68 42.12 12.01
CA ASP A 137 -10.04 42.37 10.69
C ASP A 137 -10.09 41.13 9.76
N LEU A 138 -10.53 39.98 10.29
CA LEU A 138 -10.82 38.76 9.53
C LEU A 138 -12.28 38.74 9.06
N ASP A 139 -12.49 38.40 7.78
CA ASP A 139 -13.83 38.07 7.28
C ASP A 139 -14.25 36.70 7.85
N GLY A 140 -15.12 36.72 8.86
CA GLY A 140 -15.70 35.53 9.48
C GLY A 140 -16.67 34.73 8.59
N SER A 141 -16.73 35.01 7.28
CA SER A 141 -17.56 34.23 6.36
C SER A 141 -17.00 32.81 6.18
N ILE A 142 -17.81 31.81 6.55
CA ILE A 142 -17.47 30.41 6.36
C ILE A 142 -17.49 30.10 4.84
N PRO A 143 -16.42 29.55 4.25
CA PRO A 143 -16.42 29.18 2.85
C PRO A 143 -17.52 28.14 2.55
N PRO A 144 -18.24 28.24 1.42
CA PRO A 144 -19.38 27.34 1.13
C PRO A 144 -18.98 25.86 1.03
N ASP A 145 -17.70 25.54 0.80
CA ASP A 145 -17.17 24.18 0.80
C ASP A 145 -17.14 23.53 2.21
N LEU A 146 -17.34 24.30 3.30
CA LEU A 146 -17.39 23.79 4.67
C LEU A 146 -18.84 23.64 5.18
N GLU A 147 -19.82 24.22 4.48
CA GLU A 147 -21.23 24.16 4.84
C GLU A 147 -21.84 22.78 4.58
N LEU A 148 -22.40 22.15 5.62
CA LEU A 148 -23.10 20.85 5.50
C LEU A 148 -24.24 20.90 4.46
N SER A 149 -24.92 22.05 4.38
CA SER A 149 -25.99 22.34 3.43
C SER A 149 -25.55 22.20 1.97
N ASN A 150 -24.30 22.56 1.63
CA ASN A 150 -23.76 22.48 0.27
C ASN A 150 -23.69 21.02 -0.24
N TYR A 151 -23.46 20.09 0.67
CA TYR A 151 -23.47 18.65 0.39
C TYR A 151 -24.87 18.03 0.52
N GLY A 152 -25.88 18.79 0.97
CA GLY A 152 -27.23 18.30 1.23
C GLY A 152 -27.32 17.42 2.47
N PHE A 153 -26.49 17.68 3.48
CA PHE A 153 -26.69 17.15 4.83
C PHE A 153 -27.60 18.11 5.63
N THR A 154 -28.49 17.54 6.44
CA THR A 154 -29.29 18.25 7.44
C THR A 154 -28.96 17.68 8.82
N GLU A 155 -29.27 18.42 9.88
CA GLU A 155 -29.39 17.84 11.24
C GLU A 155 -30.56 16.82 11.32
#